data_AF-A0A1M5MTB7-F1
#
_entry.id   AF-A0A1M5MTB7-F1
#
_cell.length_a   1.000
_cell.length_b   1.000
_cell.length_c   1.000
_cell.angle_alpha   90.00
_cell.angle_beta   90.00
_cell.angle_gamma   90.00
#
_symmetry.space_group_name_H-M   'P 1'
#
loop_
_entity.id
_entity.type
_entity.pdbx_description
1 polymer ?
#
loop_
_entity_poly.entity_id
_entity_poly.type
_entity_poly.pdbx_seq_one_letter_code
_entity_poly.pdbx_strand_id
1 'polypeptide(L)'
;MKGYVAGVVLAVAPLVASAGQTPFERELSVALSQSVVEMNAGLPMELDEETRLDSVTTVRNLMVYNNTLVNYSADELDVDRLEEALAETVIGPLCSNAGLNTFVDLGVEMVYRYFGKDGVFVTELSKDMATCRKP
;
A
#
# COMPACT_ATOMS: atom_id res chain seq x y z
N MET A 1 24.52 -53.79 42.21
CA MET A 1 23.21 -53.71 41.54
C MET A 1 23.08 -52.32 40.92
N LYS A 2 22.64 -52.25 39.65
CA LYS A 2 22.38 -51.06 38.80
C LYS A 2 21.60 -49.99 39.60
N GLY A 3 21.84 -48.68 39.57
CA GLY A 3 22.32 -47.81 38.49
C GLY A 3 21.13 -47.33 37.64
N TYR A 4 20.57 -46.13 37.89
CA TYR A 4 19.92 -45.28 36.88
C TYR A 4 19.68 -43.87 37.46
N VAL A 5 20.40 -42.89 36.92
CA VAL A 5 20.12 -41.45 37.10
C VAL A 5 19.07 -41.09 36.05
N ALA A 6 17.87 -40.69 36.49
CA ALA A 6 16.83 -40.21 35.59
C ALA A 6 17.16 -38.78 35.14
N GLY A 7 17.81 -38.65 33.99
CA GLY A 7 18.01 -37.37 33.32
C GLY A 7 16.68 -36.85 32.77
N VAL A 8 16.27 -35.66 33.21
CA VAL A 8 15.18 -34.91 32.59
C VAL A 8 15.69 -34.38 31.26
N VAL A 9 15.20 -34.96 30.16
CA VAL A 9 15.44 -34.41 28.81
C VAL A 9 14.48 -33.23 28.65
N LEU A 10 15.01 -32.00 28.74
CA LEU A 10 14.32 -30.80 28.28
C LEU A 10 14.17 -30.91 26.76
N ALA A 11 12.97 -31.26 26.29
CA ALA A 11 12.63 -31.20 24.88
C ALA A 11 12.57 -29.72 24.47
N VAL A 12 13.67 -29.20 23.92
CA VAL A 12 13.67 -27.93 23.22
C VAL A 12 13.05 -28.22 21.85
N ALA A 13 11.74 -28.03 21.72
CA ALA A 13 11.10 -28.05 20.41
C ALA A 13 11.67 -26.87 19.62
N PRO A 14 12.35 -27.09 18.47
CA PRO A 14 12.74 -25.97 17.63
C PRO A 14 11.45 -25.34 17.12
N LEU A 15 11.16 -24.11 17.55
CA LEU A 15 10.20 -23.23 16.89
C LEU A 15 10.76 -22.94 15.49
N VAL A 16 10.50 -23.85 14.56
CA VAL A 16 10.61 -23.55 13.14
C VAL A 16 9.39 -22.70 12.81
N ALA A 17 9.50 -21.40 13.04
CA ALA A 17 8.57 -20.43 12.47
C ALA A 17 8.71 -20.57 10.96
N SER A 18 7.76 -21.23 10.29
CA SER A 18 7.78 -21.29 8.84
C SER A 18 7.64 -19.86 8.34
N ALA A 19 8.69 -19.33 7.73
CA ALA A 19 8.69 -18.09 6.95
C ALA A 19 7.85 -18.22 5.66
N GLY A 20 6.78 -19.00 5.70
CA GLY A 20 5.89 -19.26 4.57
C GLY A 20 4.75 -18.25 4.59
N GLN A 21 4.62 -17.48 3.51
CA GLN A 21 3.46 -16.63 3.28
C GLN A 21 2.17 -17.48 3.31
N THR A 22 1.13 -16.94 3.94
CA THR A 22 -0.20 -17.55 3.95
C THR A 22 -0.75 -17.67 2.52
N PRO A 23 -1.68 -18.59 2.25
CA PRO A 23 -2.35 -18.67 0.95
C PRO A 23 -2.97 -17.34 0.51
N PHE A 24 -3.58 -16.62 1.45
CA PHE A 24 -4.18 -15.30 1.23
C PHE A 24 -3.13 -14.25 0.84
N GLU A 25 -2.01 -14.16 1.56
CA GLU A 25 -0.93 -13.21 1.21
C GLU A 25 -0.33 -13.47 -0.17
N ARG A 26 -0.28 -14.73 -0.61
CA ARG A 26 0.17 -15.08 -1.96
C ARG A 26 -0.83 -14.66 -3.02
N GLU A 27 -2.12 -14.92 -2.81
CA GLU A 27 -3.19 -14.47 -3.71
C GLU A 27 -3.19 -12.95 -3.84
N LEU A 28 -3.14 -12.25 -2.72
CA LEU A 28 -3.03 -10.79 -2.66
C LEU A 28 -1.81 -10.28 -3.42
N SER A 29 -0.64 -10.87 -3.18
CA SER A 29 0.60 -10.48 -3.84
C SER A 29 0.54 -10.66 -5.35
N VAL A 30 -0.10 -11.73 -5.84
CA VAL A 30 -0.27 -11.97 -7.28
C VAL A 30 -1.23 -10.92 -7.87
N ALA A 31 -2.39 -10.70 -7.23
CA ALA A 31 -3.38 -9.74 -7.70
C ALA A 31 -2.79 -8.33 -7.80
N LEU A 32 -2.14 -7.85 -6.74
CA LEU A 32 -1.52 -6.52 -6.73
C LEU A 32 -0.39 -6.39 -7.75
N SER A 33 0.44 -7.42 -7.90
CA SER A 33 1.53 -7.38 -8.89
C SER A 33 1.00 -7.29 -10.32
N GLN A 34 -0.08 -8.02 -10.62
CA GLN A 34 -0.73 -7.96 -11.93
C GLN A 34 -1.34 -6.57 -12.18
N SER A 35 -2.08 -6.02 -11.21
CA SER A 35 -2.64 -4.67 -11.33
C SER A 35 -1.56 -3.60 -11.54
N VAL A 36 -0.44 -3.71 -10.82
CA VAL A 36 0.70 -2.79 -10.98
C VAL A 36 1.31 -2.87 -12.39
N VAL A 37 1.46 -4.08 -12.95
CA VAL A 37 1.98 -4.25 -14.31
C VAL A 37 1.02 -3.64 -15.35
N GLU A 38 -0.28 -3.91 -15.21
CA GLU A 38 -1.30 -3.39 -16.12
C GLU A 38 -1.37 -1.87 -16.09
N MET A 39 -1.36 -1.27 -14.89
CA MET A 39 -1.42 0.18 -14.74
C MET A 39 -0.17 0.86 -15.28
N ASN A 40 1.02 0.37 -14.91
CA ASN A 40 2.28 0.98 -15.37
C ASN A 40 2.49 0.89 -16.89
N ALA A 41 1.79 0.01 -17.61
CA ALA A 41 1.89 -0.07 -19.06
C ALA A 41 1.46 1.24 -19.78
N GLY A 42 0.65 2.08 -19.12
CA GLY A 42 0.22 3.38 -19.61
C GLY A 42 0.88 4.58 -18.93
N LEU A 43 1.85 4.38 -18.04
CA LEU A 43 2.48 5.44 -17.25
C LEU A 43 3.84 5.87 -17.83
N PRO A 44 4.26 7.15 -17.62
CA PRO A 44 3.56 8.19 -16.87
C PRO A 44 2.34 8.75 -17.64
N MET A 45 1.31 9.17 -16.90
CA MET A 45 0.11 9.79 -17.47
C MET A 45 -0.34 11.01 -16.67
N GLU A 46 -0.75 12.07 -17.36
CA GLU A 46 -1.42 13.22 -16.73
C GLU A 46 -2.82 12.78 -16.27
N LEU A 47 -3.13 12.97 -14.99
CA LEU A 47 -4.46 12.72 -14.43
C LEU A 47 -5.36 13.95 -14.60
N ASP A 48 -4.76 15.13 -14.43
CA ASP A 48 -5.38 16.45 -14.56
C ASP A 48 -4.32 17.51 -14.92
N GLU A 49 -4.67 18.79 -14.84
CA GLU A 49 -3.76 19.90 -15.19
C GLU A 49 -2.57 20.07 -14.22
N GLU A 50 -2.67 19.52 -13.01
CA GLU A 50 -1.72 19.73 -11.91
C GLU A 50 -0.98 18.45 -11.51
N THR A 51 -1.52 17.28 -11.85
CA THR A 51 -1.05 15.98 -11.35
C THR A 51 -0.74 15.00 -12.47
N ARG A 52 0.50 14.49 -12.45
CA ARG A 52 0.91 13.33 -13.24
C ARG A 52 1.09 12.11 -12.36
N LEU A 53 0.48 10.99 -12.74
CA LEU A 53 0.81 9.69 -12.14
C LEU A 53 2.06 9.14 -12.85
N ASP A 54 3.16 9.02 -12.11
CA ASP A 54 4.44 8.57 -12.66
C ASP A 54 4.57 7.06 -12.66
N SER A 55 4.15 6.43 -11.57
CA SER A 55 4.22 4.98 -11.41
C SER A 55 3.29 4.50 -10.31
N VAL A 56 2.92 3.23 -10.40
CA VAL A 56 2.30 2.51 -9.29
C VAL A 56 3.26 1.42 -8.83
N THR A 57 3.39 1.22 -7.53
CA THR A 57 4.17 0.12 -6.96
C THR A 57 3.34 -0.64 -5.92
N THR A 58 3.79 -1.85 -5.58
CA THR A 58 3.15 -2.63 -4.51
C THR A 58 4.18 -3.27 -3.62
N VAL A 59 3.84 -3.35 -2.33
CA VAL A 59 4.60 -4.09 -1.31
C VAL A 59 3.62 -4.62 -0.27
N ARG A 60 3.64 -5.93 0.01
CA ARG A 60 2.67 -6.60 0.90
C ARG A 60 1.22 -6.34 0.44
N ASN A 61 0.43 -5.62 1.24
CA ASN A 61 -0.94 -5.21 0.95
C ASN A 61 -1.04 -3.73 0.53
N LEU A 62 0.09 -3.05 0.29
CA LEU A 62 0.11 -1.66 -0.14
C LEU A 62 0.04 -1.55 -1.66
N MET A 63 -0.73 -0.59 -2.14
CA MET A 63 -0.70 -0.11 -3.51
C MET A 63 -0.35 1.37 -3.49
N VAL A 64 0.85 1.70 -3.95
CA VAL A 64 1.43 3.05 -3.83
C VAL A 64 1.40 3.75 -5.18
N TYR A 65 0.69 4.87 -5.24
CA TYR A 65 0.58 5.76 -6.39
C TYR A 65 1.61 6.87 -6.21
N ASN A 66 2.63 6.91 -7.06
CA ASN A 66 3.66 7.95 -7.02
C ASN A 66 3.29 9.02 -8.05
N ASN A 67 2.95 10.20 -7.57
CA ASN A 67 2.47 11.32 -8.36
C ASN A 67 3.45 12.49 -8.31
N THR A 68 3.54 13.24 -9.40
CA THR A 68 4.22 14.54 -9.47
C THR A 68 3.19 15.65 -9.59
N LEU A 69 3.31 16.69 -8.75
CA LEU A 69 2.65 17.98 -8.91
C LEU A 69 3.43 18.79 -9.95
N VAL A 70 2.98 18.79 -11.21
CA VAL A 70 3.82 19.21 -12.35
C VAL A 70 4.13 20.71 -12.38
N ASN A 71 3.32 21.52 -11.70
CA ASN A 71 3.47 22.97 -11.67
C ASN A 71 4.12 23.52 -10.38
N TYR A 72 4.25 22.71 -9.33
CA TYR A 72 4.68 23.18 -8.00
C TYR A 72 5.93 22.45 -7.49
N SER A 73 6.87 23.19 -6.92
CA SER A 73 7.94 22.66 -6.07
C SER A 73 7.45 22.46 -4.64
N ALA A 74 8.12 21.59 -3.88
CA ALA A 74 7.68 21.25 -2.53
C ALA A 74 7.68 22.44 -1.56
N ASP A 75 8.59 23.40 -1.76
CA ASP A 75 8.72 24.62 -0.95
C ASP A 75 7.72 25.73 -1.35
N GLU A 76 6.99 25.57 -2.45
CA GLU A 76 5.96 26.50 -2.92
C GLU A 76 4.56 26.18 -2.33
N LEU A 77 4.41 25.04 -1.65
CA LEU A 77 3.14 24.49 -1.23
C LEU A 77 2.86 24.69 0.26
N ASP A 78 1.61 25.03 0.57
CA ASP A 78 1.04 24.89 1.91
C ASP A 78 0.57 23.44 2.07
N VAL A 79 1.39 22.61 2.73
CA VAL A 79 1.16 21.17 2.84
C VAL A 79 -0.14 20.86 3.57
N ASP A 80 -0.49 21.60 4.61
CA ASP A 80 -1.72 21.36 5.38
C ASP A 80 -2.96 21.57 4.49
N ARG A 81 -2.98 22.64 3.69
CA ARG A 81 -4.07 22.89 2.73
C ARG A 81 -4.14 21.86 1.62
N LEU A 82 -2.97 21.40 1.14
CA LEU A 82 -2.91 20.36 0.13
C LEU A 82 -3.47 19.04 0.69
N GLU A 83 -3.08 18.64 1.89
CA GLU A 83 -3.59 17.43 2.53
C GLU A 83 -5.10 17.49 2.75
N GLU A 84 -5.66 18.63 3.17
CA GLU A 84 -7.11 18.82 3.27
C GLU A 84 -7.81 18.60 1.91
N ALA A 85 -7.28 19.20 0.84
CA ALA A 85 -7.83 19.05 -0.50
C ALA A 85 -7.72 17.60 -1.02
N LEU A 86 -6.59 16.93 -0.82
CA LEU A 86 -6.38 15.54 -1.21
C LEU A 86 -7.27 14.59 -0.39
N ALA A 87 -7.49 14.86 0.89
CA ALA A 87 -8.39 14.08 1.72
C ALA A 87 -9.83 14.14 1.18
N GLU A 88 -10.30 15.30 0.75
CA GLU A 88 -11.64 15.46 0.18
C GLU A 88 -11.76 14.85 -1.22
N THR A 89 -10.79 15.11 -2.10
CA THR A 89 -10.91 14.82 -3.54
C THR A 89 -10.38 13.46 -3.95
N VAL A 90 -9.35 12.95 -3.27
CA VAL A 90 -8.70 11.68 -3.60
C VAL A 90 -9.13 10.58 -2.62
N ILE A 91 -9.05 10.83 -1.31
CA ILE A 91 -9.30 9.81 -0.29
C ILE A 91 -10.80 9.61 -0.03
N GLY A 92 -11.57 10.70 0.08
CA GLY A 92 -12.99 10.68 0.39
C GLY A 92 -13.83 9.77 -0.53
N PRO A 93 -13.66 9.84 -1.86
CA PRO A 93 -14.44 9.06 -2.80
C PRO A 93 -14.12 7.56 -2.83
N LEU A 94 -12.99 7.10 -2.27
CA LEU A 94 -12.49 5.72 -2.44
C LEU A 94 -13.51 4.66 -2.00
N CYS A 95 -14.14 4.83 -0.83
CA CYS A 95 -15.11 3.85 -0.33
C CYS A 95 -16.42 3.80 -1.16
N SER A 96 -16.69 4.84 -1.96
CA SER A 96 -17.88 4.91 -2.81
C SER A 96 -17.64 4.42 -4.24
N ASN A 97 -16.38 4.20 -4.61
CA ASN A 97 -16.01 3.75 -5.95
C ASN A 97 -16.16 2.23 -6.07
N ALA A 98 -17.22 1.79 -6.77
CA ALA A 98 -17.51 0.37 -6.99
C ALA A 98 -16.39 -0.37 -7.74
N GLY A 99 -15.57 0.34 -8.54
CA GLY A 99 -14.39 -0.23 -9.20
C GLY A 99 -13.29 -0.65 -8.23
N LEU A 100 -13.36 -0.20 -6.97
CA LEU A 100 -12.38 -0.54 -5.93
C LEU A 100 -12.84 -1.66 -4.98
N ASN A 101 -14.00 -2.28 -5.22
CA ASN A 101 -14.54 -3.32 -4.34
C ASN A 101 -13.57 -4.49 -4.12
N THR A 102 -12.84 -4.93 -5.15
CA THR A 102 -11.83 -5.98 -5.01
C THR A 102 -10.74 -5.59 -4.00
N PHE A 103 -10.32 -4.32 -3.96
CA PHE A 103 -9.33 -3.82 -3.01
C PHE A 103 -9.90 -3.75 -1.58
N VAL A 104 -11.20 -3.47 -1.43
CA VAL A 104 -11.93 -3.54 -0.15
C VAL A 104 -11.98 -4.98 0.39
N ASP A 105 -12.30 -5.95 -0.48
CA ASP A 105 -12.37 -7.37 -0.13
C ASP A 105 -11.00 -7.94 0.26
N LEU A 106 -9.95 -7.45 -0.41
CA LEU A 106 -8.57 -7.85 -0.17
C LEU A 106 -7.88 -7.11 0.98
N GLY A 107 -8.50 -6.08 1.56
CA GLY A 107 -7.91 -5.31 2.67
C GLY A 107 -6.62 -4.58 2.27
N VAL A 108 -6.62 -4.02 1.06
CA VAL A 108 -5.50 -3.26 0.50
C VAL A 108 -5.47 -1.88 1.13
N GLU A 109 -4.26 -1.40 1.41
CA GLU A 109 -4.04 0.00 1.77
C GLU A 109 -3.57 0.76 0.53
N MET A 110 -4.37 1.73 0.10
CA MET A 110 -4.06 2.59 -1.04
C MET A 110 -3.31 3.81 -0.55
N VAL A 111 -2.10 4.02 -1.05
CA VAL A 111 -1.18 5.07 -0.61
C VAL A 111 -0.93 6.03 -1.76
N TYR A 112 -1.21 7.31 -1.56
CA TYR A 112 -1.04 8.36 -2.56
C TYR A 112 0.11 9.26 -2.14
N ARG A 113 1.24 9.11 -2.82
CA ARG A 113 2.46 9.87 -2.58
C ARG A 113 2.59 10.97 -3.63
N TYR A 114 2.90 12.18 -3.16
CA TYR A 114 3.07 13.35 -4.02
C TYR A 114 4.48 13.91 -3.90
N PHE A 115 5.08 14.20 -5.04
CA PHE A 115 6.36 14.89 -5.20
C PHE A 115 6.15 16.20 -5.95
N GLY A 116 6.98 17.20 -5.68
CA GLY A 116 7.01 18.43 -6.47
C GLY A 116 7.63 18.18 -7.84
N LYS A 117 7.52 19.17 -8.74
CA LYS A 117 8.17 19.17 -10.08
C LYS A 117 9.70 19.02 -10.03
N ASP A 118 10.29 19.29 -8.87
CA ASP A 118 11.71 19.12 -8.54
C ASP A 118 12.05 17.70 -8.03
N GLY A 119 11.06 16.81 -7.91
CA GLY A 119 11.20 15.46 -7.40
C GLY A 119 11.30 15.37 -5.88
N VAL A 120 11.08 16.46 -5.15
CA VAL A 120 11.12 16.48 -3.69
C VAL A 120 9.79 15.99 -3.13
N PHE A 121 9.83 15.13 -2.12
CA PHE A 121 8.62 14.64 -1.44
C PHE A 121 7.82 15.80 -0.83
N VAL A 122 6.51 15.80 -1.06
CA VAL A 122 5.58 16.81 -0.54
C VAL A 122 4.77 16.22 0.60
N THR A 123 3.94 15.22 0.29
CA THR A 123 3.05 14.57 1.27
C THR A 123 2.66 13.15 0.83
N GLU A 124 2.09 12.39 1.76
CA GLU A 124 1.51 11.07 1.55
C GLU A 124 0.21 10.93 2.34
N LEU A 125 -0.87 10.52 1.69
CA LEU A 125 -2.11 10.11 2.34
C LEU A 125 -2.39 8.64 2.04
N SER A 126 -2.98 7.93 3.00
CA SER A 126 -3.39 6.55 2.79
C SER A 126 -4.82 6.26 3.21
N LYS A 127 -5.38 5.20 2.63
CA LYS A 127 -6.68 4.65 2.99
C LYS A 127 -6.59 3.14 3.13
N ASP A 128 -6.81 2.64 4.34
CA ASP A 128 -7.13 1.24 4.56
C ASP A 128 -8.52 0.94 3.99
N MET A 129 -8.57 0.22 2.87
CA MET A 129 -9.81 -0.10 2.18
C MET A 129 -10.67 -1.10 2.95
N ALA A 130 -10.12 -1.85 3.92
CA ALA A 130 -10.92 -2.69 4.80
C ALA A 130 -11.91 -1.86 5.63
N THR A 131 -11.61 -0.58 5.90
CA THR A 131 -12.51 0.35 6.59
C THR A 131 -13.75 0.74 5.77
N CYS A 132 -13.76 0.46 4.46
CA CYS A 132 -14.90 0.71 3.59
C CYS A 132 -15.94 -0.42 3.60
N ARG A 133 -15.66 -1.56 4.27
CA ARG A 133 -16.62 -2.67 4.38
C ARG A 133 -17.86 -2.20 5.13
N LYS A 134 -19.02 -2.31 4.48
CA LYS A 134 -20.30 -2.07 5.14
C LYS A 134 -20.53 -3.19 6.17
N PRO A 135 -21.02 -2.86 7.38
CA PRO A 135 -21.38 -3.84 8.39
C PRO A 135 -22.50 -4.77 7.93
#